data_AF-A0A976CTR0-F1
#
_entry.id   AF-A0A976CTR0-F1
#
_cell.length_a   1.000
_cell.length_b   1.000
_cell.length_c   1.000
_cell.angle_alpha   90.00
_cell.angle_beta   90.00
_cell.angle_gamma   90.00
#
_symmetry.space_group_name_H-M   'P 1'
#
loop_
_entity.id
_entity.type
_entity.pdbx_description
1 polymer ?
#
loop_
_entity_poly.entity_id
_entity_poly.type
_entity_poly.pdbx_seq_one_letter_code
_entity_poly.pdbx_strand_id
1 'polypeptide(L)' 'MKTPNIFFDLTEKPLAQGDLIDRMRDSCVGAMVSFDGLVRDHNEGHYVTQLEYQAYPQLA' A
#
# COMPACT_ATOMS: atom_id res chain seq x y z
N MET A 1 -22.68 4.81 -15.32
CA MET A 1 -21.49 4.07 -14.82
C MET A 1 -20.71 5.03 -13.94
N LYS A 2 -20.42 4.73 -12.66
CA LYS A 2 -19.59 5.60 -11.81
C LYS A 2 -18.16 5.59 -12.37
N THR A 3 -17.50 6.75 -12.44
CA THR A 3 -16.07 6.83 -12.76
C THR A 3 -15.25 6.15 -11.66
N PRO A 4 -14.26 5.32 -11.98
CA PRO A 4 -13.41 4.72 -10.96
C PRO A 4 -12.67 5.82 -10.20
N ASN A 5 -12.72 5.77 -8.87
CA ASN A 5 -11.90 6.61 -8.01
C ASN A 5 -10.53 5.95 -7.87
N ILE A 6 -9.52 6.48 -8.57
CA ILE A 6 -8.15 5.98 -8.51
C ILE A 6 -7.39 6.85 -7.51
N PHE A 7 -6.89 6.21 -6.46
CA PHE A 7 -6.00 6.87 -5.49
C PHE A 7 -4.58 6.34 -5.66
N PHE A 8 -3.63 7.26 -5.70
CA PHE A 8 -2.20 6.99 -5.77
C PHE A 8 -1.47 7.96 -4.86
N ASP A 9 -0.50 7.46 -4.11
CA ASP A 9 0.33 8.27 -3.21
C ASP A 9 1.69 7.60 -2.97
N LEU A 10 2.71 8.41 -2.74
CA LEU A 10 4.04 7.98 -2.29
C LEU A 10 4.38 8.75 -1.01
N THR A 11 4.86 8.03 0.00
CA THR A 11 5.15 8.64 1.29
C THR A 11 6.34 7.99 1.98
N GLU A 12 7.09 8.79 2.73
CA GLU A 12 8.13 8.33 3.66
C GLU A 12 7.57 8.02 5.05
N LYS A 13 6.28 8.32 5.28
CA LYS A 13 5.60 8.07 6.56
C LYS A 13 5.10 6.64 6.64
N PRO A 14 4.95 6.06 7.85
CA PRO A 14 4.32 4.76 8.02
C PRO A 14 2.93 4.71 7.39
N LEU A 15 2.64 3.60 6.70
CA LEU A 15 1.31 3.33 6.16
C LEU A 15 0.40 2.79 7.28
N ALA A 16 -0.82 3.33 7.36
CA ALA A 16 -1.85 2.84 8.27
C ALA A 16 -2.96 2.17 7.46
N GLN A 17 -3.07 0.84 7.57
CA GLN A 17 -4.02 0.05 6.80
C GLN A 17 -5.48 0.51 7.02
N GLY A 18 -5.85 0.85 8.25
CA GLY A 18 -7.18 1.35 8.59
C GLY A 18 -7.57 2.61 7.83
N ASP A 19 -6.65 3.57 7.72
CA ASP A 19 -6.88 4.83 7.00
C ASP A 19 -7.12 4.59 5.50
N LEU A 20 -6.38 3.64 4.91
CA LEU A 20 -6.53 3.27 3.50
C LEU A 20 -7.87 2.56 3.25
N ILE A 21 -8.27 1.67 4.15
CA ILE A 21 -9.56 0.98 4.09
C ILE A 21 -10.71 1.99 4.19
N ASP A 22 -10.66 2.88 5.17
CA ASP A 22 -11.71 3.87 5.41
C ASP A 22 -11.86 4.83 4.24
N ARG A 23 -10.76 5.19 3.58
CA ARG A 23 -10.77 6.00 2.35
C ARG A 23 -11.43 5.31 1.16
N MET A 24 -11.47 3.98 1.14
CA MET A 24 -12.01 3.16 0.04
C MET A 24 -13.44 2.65 0.29
N ARG A 25 -14.02 2.90 1.48
CA ARG A 25 -15.40 2.48 1.79
C ARG A 25 -16.41 3.17 0.88
N ASP A 26 -17.27 2.39 0.22
CA ASP A 26 -18.46 2.87 -0.50
C ASP A 26 -19.65 1.96 -0.13
N SER A 27 -20.78 2.54 0.26
CA SER A 27 -22.02 1.81 0.54
C SER A 27 -22.55 0.98 -0.64
N CYS A 28 -22.10 1.28 -1.87
CA CYS A 28 -22.49 0.58 -3.08
C CYS A 28 -21.61 -0.64 -3.40
N VAL A 29 -20.53 -0.90 -2.65
CA VAL A 29 -19.66 -2.06 -2.90
C VAL A 29 -19.99 -3.21 -1.96
N GLY A 30 -20.10 -4.43 -2.52
CA GLY A 30 -20.42 -5.63 -1.74
C GLY A 30 -19.21 -6.33 -1.12
N ALA A 31 -18.00 -5.98 -1.57
CA ALA A 31 -16.74 -6.53 -1.06
C ALA A 31 -15.59 -5.56 -1.32
N MET A 32 -14.56 -5.64 -0.48
CA MET A 32 -13.29 -4.93 -0.62
C MET A 32 -12.16 -5.96 -0.46
N VAL A 33 -11.13 -5.84 -1.30
CA VAL A 33 -9.92 -6.66 -1.24
C VAL A 33 -8.73 -5.71 -1.13
N SER A 34 -7.83 -5.98 -0.19
CA SER A 34 -6.57 -5.26 -0.02
C SER A 34 -5.38 -6.19 -0.19
N PHE A 35 -4.23 -5.62 -0.49
CA PHE A 35 -2.94 -6.29 -0.50
C PHE A 35 -1.93 -5.44 0.25
N ASP A 36 -1.19 -6.06 1.16
CA ASP A 36 -0.21 -5.41 2.02
C ASP A 36 1.15 -6.12 1.86
N GLY A 37 2.12 -5.40 1.32
CA GLY A 37 3.50 -5.88 1.18
C GLY A 37 4.32 -5.54 2.42
N LEU A 38 4.61 -6.53 3.26
CA LEU A 38 5.42 -6.36 4.47
C LEU A 38 6.88 -6.79 4.24
N VAL A 39 7.82 -6.08 4.87
CA VAL A 39 9.24 -6.49 4.90
C VAL A 39 9.36 -7.76 5.74
N ARG A 40 9.91 -8.83 5.15
CA ARG A 40 10.22 -10.08 5.84
C ARG A 40 11.53 -9.94 6.61
N ASP A 41 11.68 -10.71 7.68
CA ASP A 41 12.88 -10.76 8.52
C ASP A 41 14.01 -11.65 7.94
N HIS A 42 13.79 -12.28 6.78
CA HIS A 42 14.77 -13.15 6.13
C HIS A 42 14.75 -13.01 4.60
N ASN A 43 15.90 -13.21 3.96
CA ASN A 43 16.03 -13.31 2.50
C ASN A 43 17.20 -14.22 2.12
N GLU A 44 16.97 -15.22 1.26
CA GLU A 44 18.00 -16.15 0.78
C GLU A 44 18.81 -16.83 1.91
N GLY A 45 18.17 -17.14 3.04
CA GLY A 45 18.82 -17.76 4.20
C GLY A 45 19.57 -16.79 5.12
N HIS A 46 19.55 -15.48 4.81
CA HIS A 46 20.12 -14.43 5.65
C HIS A 46 19.03 -13.68 6.41
N TYR A 47 19.34 -13.21 7.62
CA TYR A 47 18.48 -12.28 8.35
C TYR A 47 18.49 -10.89 7.71
N VAL A 48 17.32 -10.27 7.62
CA VAL A 48 17.12 -8.90 7.13
C VAL A 48 16.83 -7.99 8.32
N THR A 49 17.65 -6.95 8.48
CA THR A 49 17.45 -5.95 9.54
C THR A 49 16.66 -4.74 9.06
N GLN A 50 16.77 -4.40 7.77
CA GLN A 50 16.06 -3.28 7.14
C GLN A 50 15.99 -3.42 5.62
N LEU A 51 15.04 -2.71 5.01
CA LEU A 51 14.91 -2.52 3.56
C LEU A 51 14.64 -1.04 3.31
N GLU A 52 15.37 -0.45 2.36
CA GLU A 52 15.21 0.94 1.97
C GLU A 52 14.52 1.04 0.61
N TYR A 53 13.47 1.86 0.53
CA TYR A 53 12.72 2.10 -0.70
C TYR A 53 13.21 3.39 -1.35
N GLN A 54 13.39 3.36 -2.68
CA GLN A 54 13.74 4.52 -3.48
C GLN A 54 12.79 4.62 -4.66
N ALA A 55 12.37 5.83 -4.99
CA ALA A 55 11.53 6.12 -6.14
C ALA A 55 12.03 7.41 -6.82
N TYR A 56 11.86 7.48 -8.14
CA TYR A 56 11.89 8.73 -8.87
C TYR A 56 10.43 9.17 -9.09
N PRO A 57 9.88 10.08 -8.26
CA PRO A 57 8.42 10.27 -8.16
C PRO A 57 7.74 10.63 -9.48
N GLN A 58 8.45 11.27 -10.41
CA GLN A 58 7.93 11.70 -11.71
C GLN A 58 7.70 10.54 -12.69
N LEU A 59 8.23 9.35 -12.40
CA LEU A 59 8.04 8.13 -13.21
C LEU A 59 7.31 7.02 -12.43
N ALA A 60 6.79 7.34 -11.24
CA ALA A 60 6.08 6.40 -10.39
C ALA A 60 4.59 6.33 -10.69
#